data_AF-A0A1M3HAJ1-F1
#
_entry.id   AF-A0A1M3HAJ1-F1
#
_cell.length_a   1.000
_cell.length_b   1.000
_cell.length_c   1.000
_cell.angle_alpha   90.00
_cell.angle_beta   90.00
_cell.angle_gamma   90.00
#
_symmetry.space_group_name_H-M   'P 1'
#
loop_
_entity.id
_entity.type
_entity.pdbx_description
1 polymer ?
#
loop_
_entity_poly.entity_id
_entity_poly.type
_entity_poly.pdbx_seq_one_letter_code
_entity_poly.pdbx_strand_id
1 'polypeptide(L)'
;MKSPFYLAVSICLLISIASCSKDSGIKLQAHDNNRMMDSVHVMMSRMDTTKMTNDPDIDFAAMMRMHHQGAISMANLEIQQGKNDSLKRIAQKTIEEQQKEIQDLSRILAGLSVDNSDPEFTMEQKANMGKMDTTADIQLITGDIDNDFATLMIVHHQSATDNASAYLHHGHYPDLLDMAKSMVKSQTMEINELASWLIANKRKP
;
A
#
# COMPACT_ATOMS: atom_id res chain seq x y z
N MET A 1 -70.58 -44.43 25.96
CA MET A 1 -70.44 -43.27 25.05
C MET A 1 -68.98 -42.84 25.09
N LYS A 2 -68.19 -43.14 24.06
CA LYS A 2 -66.75 -42.80 23.97
C LYS A 2 -66.54 -41.94 22.72
N SER A 3 -65.94 -40.78 22.88
CA SER A 3 -65.55 -39.86 21.80
C SER A 3 -64.24 -40.36 21.14
N PRO A 4 -64.04 -40.20 19.81
CA PRO A 4 -62.75 -40.44 19.18
C PRO A 4 -61.92 -39.14 19.16
N PHE A 5 -60.65 -39.26 19.56
CA PHE A 5 -59.64 -38.22 19.43
C PHE A 5 -58.98 -38.36 18.05
N TYR A 6 -59.04 -37.34 17.20
CA TYR A 6 -58.35 -37.33 15.91
C TYR A 6 -56.94 -36.73 16.10
N LEU A 7 -55.91 -37.47 15.71
CA LEU A 7 -54.52 -37.01 15.69
C LEU A 7 -54.22 -36.41 14.31
N ALA A 8 -54.08 -35.08 14.23
CA ALA A 8 -53.65 -34.40 13.02
C ALA A 8 -52.11 -34.45 12.90
N VAL A 9 -51.59 -35.07 11.84
CA VAL A 9 -50.16 -35.09 11.51
C VAL A 9 -49.87 -33.91 10.58
N SER A 10 -49.24 -32.87 11.09
CA SER A 10 -48.71 -31.77 10.25
C SER A 10 -47.37 -32.19 9.64
N ILE A 11 -47.35 -32.37 8.32
CA ILE A 11 -46.12 -32.57 7.53
C ILE A 11 -45.49 -31.19 7.30
N CYS A 12 -44.38 -30.90 8.00
CA CYS A 12 -43.53 -29.76 7.71
C CYS A 12 -42.67 -30.07 6.47
N LEU A 13 -42.95 -29.40 5.36
CA LEU A 13 -42.17 -29.48 4.13
C LEU A 13 -40.88 -28.65 4.31
N LEU A 14 -39.74 -29.32 4.48
CA LEU A 14 -38.42 -28.68 4.54
C LEU A 14 -37.99 -28.26 3.12
N ILE A 15 -38.16 -26.98 2.80
CA ILE A 15 -37.59 -26.38 1.59
C ILE A 15 -36.09 -26.17 1.83
N SER A 16 -35.27 -27.01 1.22
CA SER A 16 -33.81 -26.85 1.21
C SER A 16 -33.45 -25.76 0.20
N ILE A 17 -33.13 -24.57 0.69
CA ILE A 17 -32.51 -23.51 -0.12
C ILE A 17 -31.05 -23.91 -0.38
N ALA A 18 -30.74 -24.35 -1.59
CA ALA A 18 -29.37 -24.57 -2.04
C ALA A 18 -28.67 -23.22 -2.12
N SER A 19 -27.85 -22.91 -1.10
CA SER A 19 -26.93 -21.78 -1.14
C SER A 19 -25.90 -22.06 -2.24
N CYS A 20 -26.02 -21.34 -3.36
CA CYS A 20 -24.99 -21.35 -4.41
C CYS A 20 -23.77 -20.56 -3.90
N SER A 21 -22.86 -21.22 -3.17
CA SER A 21 -21.51 -20.70 -3.01
C SER A 21 -20.75 -20.93 -4.31
N LYS A 22 -20.73 -19.92 -5.19
CA LYS A 22 -19.67 -19.81 -6.20
C LYS A 22 -18.38 -19.54 -5.44
N ASP A 23 -17.65 -20.60 -5.13
CA ASP A 23 -16.26 -20.50 -4.72
C ASP A 23 -15.53 -19.76 -5.85
N SER A 24 -14.98 -18.58 -5.56
CA SER A 24 -14.32 -17.75 -6.55
C SER A 24 -13.00 -18.36 -7.02
N GLY A 25 -12.58 -19.51 -6.46
CA GLY A 25 -11.34 -20.21 -6.74
C GLY A 25 -10.09 -19.52 -6.18
N ILE A 26 -10.18 -18.20 -5.94
CA ILE A 26 -9.08 -17.37 -5.44
C ILE A 26 -8.58 -17.92 -4.11
N LYS A 27 -7.38 -18.49 -4.14
CA LYS A 27 -6.63 -18.87 -2.94
C LYS A 27 -6.01 -17.63 -2.33
N LEU A 28 -6.38 -17.35 -1.09
CA LEU A 28 -5.76 -16.28 -0.30
C LEU A 28 -4.56 -16.83 0.48
N GLN A 29 -3.52 -16.01 0.56
CA GLN A 29 -2.40 -16.23 1.45
C GLN A 29 -2.58 -15.39 2.71
N ALA A 30 -2.19 -15.91 3.87
CA ALA A 30 -2.08 -15.10 5.08
C ALA A 30 -1.00 -14.01 4.89
N HIS A 31 -1.28 -12.81 5.39
CA HIS A 31 -0.40 -11.65 5.23
C HIS A 31 1.00 -11.88 5.80
N ASP A 32 1.10 -12.45 7.01
CA ASP A 32 2.38 -12.77 7.68
C ASP A 32 3.27 -13.77 6.92
N ASN A 33 2.72 -14.47 5.92
CA ASN A 33 3.48 -15.40 5.09
C ASN A 33 3.87 -14.78 3.73
N ASN A 34 3.51 -13.52 3.47
CA ASN A 34 3.72 -12.87 2.19
C ASN A 34 4.96 -11.96 2.22
N ARG A 35 5.90 -12.22 1.31
CA ARG A 35 7.19 -11.52 1.26
C ARG A 35 7.09 -10.04 0.85
N MET A 36 6.04 -9.65 0.12
CA MET A 36 5.82 -8.25 -0.20
C MET A 36 5.31 -7.51 1.03
N MET A 37 4.38 -8.11 1.79
CA MET A 37 3.95 -7.57 3.09
C MET A 37 5.11 -7.45 4.08
N ASP A 38 6.04 -8.41 4.12
CA ASP A 38 7.25 -8.28 4.94
C ASP A 38 8.03 -6.98 4.63
N SER A 39 8.10 -6.59 3.35
CA SER A 39 8.78 -5.36 2.94
C SER A 39 8.05 -4.11 3.43
N VAL A 40 6.72 -4.13 3.42
CA VAL A 40 5.87 -3.07 3.97
C VAL A 40 6.05 -2.98 5.49
N HIS A 41 5.98 -4.10 6.22
CA HIS A 41 6.16 -4.13 7.68
C HIS A 41 7.55 -3.66 8.11
N VAL A 42 8.61 -4.06 7.39
CA VAL A 42 9.98 -3.59 7.69
C VAL A 42 10.09 -2.08 7.49
N MET A 43 9.47 -1.53 6.44
CA MET A 43 9.44 -0.09 6.20
C MET A 43 8.68 0.63 7.33
N MET A 44 7.47 0.18 7.67
CA MET A 44 6.64 0.74 8.74
C MET A 44 7.38 0.73 10.09
N SER A 45 7.98 -0.40 10.46
CA SER A 45 8.73 -0.53 11.73
C SER A 45 9.92 0.44 11.83
N ARG A 46 10.62 0.69 10.72
CA ARG A 46 11.72 1.69 10.67
C ARG A 46 11.20 3.11 10.84
N MET A 47 10.08 3.41 10.20
CA MET A 47 9.43 4.72 10.31
C MET A 47 8.92 4.99 11.73
N ASP A 48 8.28 4.02 12.37
CA ASP A 48 7.74 4.15 13.73
C ASP A 48 8.80 4.43 14.79
N THR A 49 10.02 3.91 14.58
CA THR A 49 11.15 4.11 15.49
C THR A 49 11.93 5.39 15.21
N THR A 50 11.59 6.12 14.15
CA THR A 50 12.26 7.37 13.79
C THR A 50 11.78 8.52 14.66
N LYS A 51 12.72 9.24 15.26
CA LYS A 51 12.43 10.43 16.05
C LYS A 51 12.15 11.61 15.12
N MET A 52 10.90 12.06 15.11
CA MET A 52 10.45 13.25 14.38
C MET A 52 11.02 14.52 15.03
N THR A 53 11.39 15.49 14.18
CA THR A 53 11.87 16.81 14.60
C THR A 53 10.73 17.83 14.71
N ASN A 54 9.56 17.50 14.15
CA ASN A 54 8.45 18.39 13.84
C ASN A 54 8.79 19.44 12.77
N ASP A 55 9.94 19.36 12.11
CA ASP A 55 10.25 20.25 11.01
C ASP A 55 9.80 19.62 9.69
N PRO A 56 8.85 20.22 8.93
CA PRO A 56 8.33 19.60 7.73
C PRO A 56 9.38 19.24 6.69
N ASP A 57 10.38 20.09 6.50
CA ASP A 57 11.39 19.89 5.46
C ASP A 57 12.31 18.71 5.82
N ILE A 58 12.70 18.61 7.09
CA ILE A 58 13.53 17.51 7.60
C ILE A 58 12.74 16.20 7.64
N ASP A 59 11.56 16.24 8.26
CA ASP A 59 10.77 15.04 8.53
C ASP A 59 10.20 14.46 7.23
N PHE A 60 9.77 15.29 6.28
CA PHE A 60 9.38 14.82 4.94
C PHE A 60 10.53 14.11 4.24
N ALA A 61 11.70 14.76 4.16
CA ALA A 61 12.83 14.20 3.44
C ALA A 61 13.36 12.91 4.07
N ALA A 62 13.45 12.86 5.40
CA ALA A 62 13.86 11.69 6.14
C ALA A 62 12.88 10.52 5.98
N MET A 63 11.58 10.78 6.12
CA MET A 63 10.53 9.77 6.02
C MET A 63 10.39 9.25 4.59
N MET A 64 10.30 10.14 3.60
CA MET A 64 10.12 9.72 2.20
C MET A 64 11.30 8.88 1.69
N ARG A 65 12.53 9.15 2.16
CA ARG A 65 13.69 8.28 1.87
C ARG A 65 13.49 6.85 2.35
N MET A 66 13.00 6.66 3.59
CA MET A 66 12.72 5.33 4.13
C MET A 66 11.53 4.69 3.41
N HIS A 67 10.52 5.48 3.09
CA HIS A 67 9.33 5.04 2.36
C HIS A 67 9.74 4.46 0.99
N HIS A 68 10.58 5.18 0.25
CA HIS A 68 11.09 4.74 -1.04
C HIS A 68 11.93 3.47 -0.95
N GLN A 69 12.69 3.28 0.14
CA GLN A 69 13.44 2.04 0.34
C GLN A 69 12.50 0.82 0.45
N GLY A 70 11.28 1.00 0.97
CA GLY A 70 10.22 -0.02 0.98
C GLY A 70 9.79 -0.41 -0.43
N ALA A 71 9.48 0.58 -1.29
CA ALA A 71 9.13 0.33 -2.69
C ALA A 71 10.27 -0.35 -3.47
N ILE A 72 11.52 0.10 -3.30
CA ILE A 72 12.69 -0.55 -3.91
C ILE A 72 12.81 -2.01 -3.46
N SER A 73 12.49 -2.32 -2.19
CA SER A 73 12.54 -3.69 -1.68
C SER A 73 11.49 -4.58 -2.34
N MET A 74 10.24 -4.09 -2.46
CA MET A 74 9.18 -4.79 -3.19
C MET A 74 9.51 -4.97 -4.67
N ALA A 75 10.00 -3.93 -5.33
CA ALA A 75 10.38 -3.97 -6.74
C ALA A 75 11.52 -4.98 -7.00
N ASN A 76 12.52 -5.07 -6.10
CA ASN A 76 13.56 -6.09 -6.21
C ASN A 76 13.01 -7.52 -6.07
N LEU A 77 12.01 -7.75 -5.19
CA LEU A 77 11.35 -9.04 -5.09
C LEU A 77 10.64 -9.41 -6.40
N GLU A 78 9.93 -8.45 -7.01
CA GLU A 78 9.26 -8.63 -8.30
C GLU A 78 10.26 -8.97 -9.42
N ILE A 79 11.39 -8.25 -9.52
CA ILE A 79 12.44 -8.58 -10.50
C ILE A 79 12.94 -10.02 -10.34
N GLN A 80 13.20 -10.43 -9.09
CA GLN A 80 13.81 -11.73 -8.78
C GLN A 80 12.86 -12.91 -8.99
N GLN A 81 11.59 -12.75 -8.63
CA GLN A 81 10.65 -13.87 -8.49
C GLN A 81 9.40 -13.74 -9.36
N GLY A 82 9.10 -12.54 -9.86
CA GLY A 82 8.01 -12.27 -10.77
C GLY A 82 8.12 -13.08 -12.05
N LYS A 83 6.98 -13.26 -12.72
CA LYS A 83 6.86 -14.00 -13.98
C LYS A 83 6.39 -13.12 -15.12
N ASN A 84 5.80 -11.96 -14.82
CA ASN A 84 5.31 -11.04 -15.83
C ASN A 84 6.38 -10.02 -16.26
N ASP A 85 6.82 -10.10 -17.51
CA ASP A 85 7.83 -9.18 -18.05
C ASP A 85 7.40 -7.70 -17.98
N SER A 86 6.10 -7.41 -18.03
CA SER A 86 5.62 -6.03 -17.91
C SER A 86 5.78 -5.48 -16.50
N LEU A 87 5.45 -6.27 -15.48
CA LEU A 87 5.66 -5.83 -14.09
C LEU A 87 7.13 -5.75 -13.74
N LYS A 88 7.97 -6.64 -14.26
CA LYS A 88 9.43 -6.48 -14.11
C LYS A 88 9.94 -5.18 -14.71
N ARG A 89 9.41 -4.75 -15.86
CA ARG A 89 9.77 -3.44 -16.43
C ARG A 89 9.30 -2.28 -15.55
N ILE A 90 8.09 -2.36 -15.02
CA ILE A 90 7.57 -1.35 -14.09
C ILE A 90 8.46 -1.30 -12.83
N ALA A 91 8.72 -2.44 -12.20
CA ALA A 91 9.59 -2.56 -11.03
C ALA A 91 11.00 -2.00 -11.27
N GLN A 92 11.62 -2.29 -12.42
CA GLN A 92 12.93 -1.73 -12.78
C GLN A 92 12.88 -0.19 -12.86
N LYS A 93 11.84 0.36 -13.50
CA LYS A 93 11.62 1.80 -13.57
C LYS A 93 11.40 2.40 -12.18
N THR A 94 10.59 1.76 -11.33
CA THR A 94 10.38 2.19 -9.93
C THR A 94 11.70 2.29 -9.18
N ILE A 95 12.59 1.28 -9.34
CA ILE A 95 13.90 1.27 -8.69
C ILE A 95 14.74 2.46 -9.16
N GLU A 96 14.82 2.70 -10.46
CA GLU A 96 15.63 3.78 -11.03
C GLU A 96 15.15 5.16 -10.56
N GLU A 97 13.83 5.41 -10.64
CA GLU A 97 13.23 6.67 -10.26
C GLU A 97 13.37 6.93 -8.75
N GLN A 98 13.00 5.96 -7.91
CA GLN A 98 13.07 6.14 -6.46
C GLN A 98 14.49 6.14 -5.91
N GLN A 99 15.44 5.46 -6.56
CA GLN A 99 16.85 5.55 -6.18
C GLN A 99 17.41 6.95 -6.43
N LYS A 100 17.00 7.60 -7.52
CA LYS A 100 17.34 9.00 -7.80
C LYS A 100 16.71 9.93 -6.77
N GLU A 101 15.43 9.75 -6.45
CA GLU A 101 14.74 10.55 -5.44
C GLU A 101 15.39 10.41 -4.06
N ILE A 102 15.79 9.20 -3.65
CA ILE A 102 16.56 8.97 -2.41
C ILE A 102 17.86 9.77 -2.38
N GLN A 103 18.58 9.86 -3.51
CA GLN A 103 19.83 10.63 -3.59
C GLN A 103 19.55 12.13 -3.43
N ASP A 104 18.53 12.64 -4.11
CA ASP A 104 18.12 14.04 -4.02
C ASP A 104 17.64 14.41 -2.60
N LEU A 105 16.78 13.58 -1.99
CA LEU A 105 16.32 13.76 -0.60
C LEU A 105 17.48 13.73 0.39
N SER A 106 18.44 12.80 0.21
CA SER A 106 19.61 12.70 1.10
C SER A 106 20.53 13.92 0.98
N ARG A 107 20.71 14.43 -0.23
CA ARG A 107 21.50 15.63 -0.49
C ARG A 107 20.85 16.86 0.15
N ILE A 108 19.55 17.04 -0.01
CA ILE A 108 18.81 18.16 0.58
C ILE A 108 18.87 18.06 2.11
N LEU A 109 18.52 16.89 2.67
CA LEU A 109 18.50 16.65 4.11
C LEU A 109 19.84 16.95 4.79
N ALA A 110 20.97 16.68 4.13
CA ALA A 110 22.31 16.98 4.67
C ALA A 110 22.59 18.49 4.84
N GLY A 111 21.83 19.35 4.15
CA GLY A 111 21.93 20.80 4.23
C GLY A 111 20.87 21.48 5.11
N LEU A 112 19.90 20.73 5.64
CA LEU A 112 18.83 21.28 6.47
C LEU A 112 19.24 21.37 7.94
N SER A 113 18.67 22.35 8.64
CA SER A 113 18.73 22.51 10.09
C SER A 113 17.32 22.79 10.60
N VAL A 114 16.98 22.28 11.78
CA VAL A 114 15.65 22.52 12.38
C VAL A 114 15.45 24.02 12.59
N ASP A 115 14.50 24.60 11.87
CA ASP A 115 14.20 26.03 11.95
C ASP A 115 12.71 26.36 11.88
N ASN A 116 11.85 25.39 11.54
CA ASN A 116 10.41 25.59 11.46
C ASN A 116 9.64 24.39 12.04
N SER A 117 9.39 24.41 13.35
CA SER A 117 8.60 23.37 14.01
C SER A 117 7.10 23.53 13.71
N ASP A 118 6.52 22.49 13.11
CA ASP A 118 5.10 22.30 12.84
C ASP A 118 4.65 20.88 13.30
N PRO A 119 4.11 20.77 14.52
CA PRO A 119 3.58 19.50 15.02
C PRO A 119 2.35 18.98 14.25
N GLU A 120 1.60 19.84 13.56
CA GLU A 120 0.43 19.43 12.77
C GLU A 120 0.86 18.60 11.57
N PHE A 121 1.92 19.02 10.87
CA PHE A 121 2.54 18.23 9.82
C PHE A 121 2.95 16.83 10.29
N THR A 122 3.60 16.72 11.45
CA THR A 122 3.98 15.42 12.03
C THR A 122 2.77 14.53 12.29
N MET A 123 1.67 15.10 12.79
CA MET A 123 0.44 14.34 13.04
C MET A 123 -0.19 13.87 11.73
N GLU A 124 -0.25 14.73 10.71
CA GLU A 124 -0.79 14.39 9.39
C GLU A 124 0.03 13.29 8.71
N GLN A 125 1.36 13.40 8.69
CA GLN A 125 2.25 12.36 8.16
C GLN A 125 2.03 11.01 8.85
N LYS A 126 1.90 11.00 10.18
CA LYS A 126 1.63 9.76 10.94
C LYS A 126 0.25 9.20 10.60
N ALA A 127 -0.76 10.04 10.44
CA ALA A 127 -2.10 9.62 10.05
C ALA A 127 -2.10 8.99 8.64
N ASN A 128 -1.37 9.58 7.69
CA ASN A 128 -1.22 9.04 6.33
C ASN A 128 -0.50 7.69 6.32
N MET A 129 0.55 7.52 7.13
CA MET A 129 1.22 6.22 7.28
C MET A 129 0.31 5.19 7.97
N GLY A 130 -0.43 5.56 9.01
CA GLY A 130 -1.40 4.66 9.65
C GLY A 130 -2.55 4.25 8.74
N LYS A 131 -3.00 5.15 7.86
CA LYS A 131 -3.95 4.85 6.79
C LYS A 131 -3.38 3.82 5.81
N MET A 132 -2.11 3.98 5.40
CA MET A 132 -1.42 3.01 4.54
C MET A 132 -1.39 1.63 5.18
N ASP A 133 -0.96 1.55 6.45
CA ASP A 133 -0.87 0.32 7.24
C ASP A 133 -2.21 -0.42 7.27
N THR A 134 -3.26 0.28 7.71
CA THR A 134 -4.62 -0.27 7.74
C THR A 134 -5.12 -0.69 6.35
N THR A 135 -4.77 0.07 5.31
CA THR A 135 -5.20 -0.23 3.93
C THR A 135 -4.46 -1.43 3.35
N ALA A 136 -3.18 -1.60 3.69
CA ALA A 136 -2.37 -2.75 3.29
C ALA A 136 -2.90 -4.03 3.96
N ASP A 137 -3.20 -3.99 5.26
CA ASP A 137 -3.71 -5.12 6.05
C ASP A 137 -5.04 -5.69 5.55
N ILE A 138 -5.88 -4.87 4.93
CA ILE A 138 -7.16 -5.33 4.38
C ILE A 138 -7.06 -5.76 2.90
N GLN A 139 -5.89 -5.62 2.26
CA GLN A 139 -5.74 -6.09 0.90
C GLN A 139 -5.87 -7.61 0.82
N LEU A 140 -6.51 -8.07 -0.25
CA LEU A 140 -6.60 -9.49 -0.54
C LEU A 140 -5.27 -9.97 -1.14
N ILE A 141 -4.47 -10.69 -0.37
CA ILE A 141 -3.17 -11.22 -0.80
C ILE A 141 -3.32 -12.66 -1.27
N THR A 142 -2.67 -13.01 -2.38
CA THR A 142 -2.90 -14.27 -3.10
C THR A 142 -1.70 -15.21 -3.09
N GLY A 143 -0.49 -14.68 -2.83
CA GLY A 143 0.77 -15.38 -3.02
C GLY A 143 1.23 -15.44 -4.48
N ASP A 144 0.43 -14.91 -5.42
CA ASP A 144 0.91 -14.60 -6.76
C ASP A 144 1.69 -13.29 -6.69
N ILE A 145 3.02 -13.41 -6.77
CA ILE A 145 3.92 -12.28 -6.55
C ILE A 145 3.65 -11.10 -7.50
N ASP A 146 3.28 -11.38 -8.75
CA ASP A 146 2.96 -10.37 -9.75
C ASP A 146 1.71 -9.57 -9.31
N ASN A 147 0.69 -10.29 -8.83
CA ASN A 147 -0.55 -9.66 -8.35
C ASN A 147 -0.37 -8.91 -7.04
N ASP A 148 0.35 -9.50 -6.10
CA ASP A 148 0.60 -8.94 -4.78
C ASP A 148 1.50 -7.70 -4.90
N PHE A 149 2.52 -7.71 -5.77
CA PHE A 149 3.34 -6.54 -6.10
C PHE A 149 2.46 -5.38 -6.58
N ALA A 150 1.65 -5.60 -7.62
CA ALA A 150 0.81 -4.53 -8.17
C ALA A 150 -0.21 -4.02 -7.14
N THR A 151 -0.80 -4.92 -6.35
CA THR A 151 -1.77 -4.56 -5.31
C THR A 151 -1.13 -3.69 -4.23
N LEU A 152 0.02 -4.11 -3.69
CA LEU A 152 0.66 -3.41 -2.57
C LEU A 152 1.42 -2.16 -3.00
N MET A 153 1.99 -2.14 -4.21
CA MET A 153 2.64 -0.93 -4.73
C MET A 153 1.64 0.19 -5.00
N ILE A 154 0.39 -0.11 -5.36
CA ILE A 154 -0.67 0.91 -5.44
C ILE A 154 -0.93 1.55 -4.07
N VAL A 155 -1.05 0.74 -3.02
CA VAL A 155 -1.29 1.24 -1.65
C VAL A 155 -0.10 2.07 -1.16
N HIS A 156 1.13 1.59 -1.41
CA HIS A 156 2.36 2.29 -1.09
C HIS A 156 2.44 3.65 -1.80
N HIS A 157 2.23 3.68 -3.11
CA HIS A 157 2.26 4.93 -3.87
C HIS A 157 1.16 5.90 -3.44
N GLN A 158 -0.03 5.41 -3.10
CA GLN A 158 -1.08 6.28 -2.57
C GLN A 158 -0.63 6.98 -1.28
N SER A 159 0.02 6.26 -0.36
CA SER A 159 0.57 6.87 0.85
C SER A 159 1.63 7.92 0.55
N ALA A 160 2.52 7.66 -0.41
CA ALA A 160 3.52 8.65 -0.79
C ALA A 160 2.90 9.90 -1.44
N THR A 161 1.83 9.76 -2.24
CA THR A 161 1.09 10.92 -2.75
C THR A 161 0.36 11.70 -1.66
N ASP A 162 -0.23 11.02 -0.67
CA ASP A 162 -0.87 11.65 0.49
C ASP A 162 0.19 12.43 1.31
N ASN A 163 1.35 11.81 1.57
CA ASN A 163 2.46 12.42 2.30
C ASN A 163 3.07 13.62 1.57
N ALA A 164 3.28 13.51 0.25
CA ALA A 164 3.75 14.62 -0.56
C ALA A 164 2.74 15.77 -0.59
N SER A 165 1.44 15.47 -0.58
CA SER A 165 0.39 16.50 -0.52
C SER A 165 0.37 17.21 0.83
N ALA A 166 0.52 16.50 1.94
CA ALA A 166 0.70 17.10 3.27
C ALA A 166 1.92 18.04 3.27
N TYR A 167 3.05 17.58 2.73
CA TYR A 167 4.24 18.44 2.62
C TYR A 167 4.00 19.70 1.76
N LEU A 168 3.20 19.64 0.70
CA LEU A 168 2.87 20.82 -0.09
C LEU A 168 2.05 21.87 0.68
N HIS A 169 1.36 21.48 1.76
CA HIS A 169 0.64 22.42 2.63
C HIS A 169 1.52 23.03 3.72
N HIS A 170 2.50 22.28 4.23
CA HIS A 170 3.26 22.63 5.42
C HIS A 170 4.73 23.02 5.15
N GLY A 171 5.32 22.45 4.11
CA GLY A 171 6.72 22.65 3.74
C GLY A 171 6.97 24.00 3.08
N HIS A 172 8.23 24.43 3.15
CA HIS A 172 8.64 25.69 2.53
C HIS A 172 9.95 25.62 1.74
N TYR A 173 10.68 24.50 1.78
CA TYR A 173 11.90 24.36 1.00
C TYR A 173 11.59 24.26 -0.50
N PRO A 174 12.02 25.21 -1.35
CA PRO A 174 11.60 25.25 -2.75
C PRO A 174 11.89 23.98 -3.54
N ASP A 175 13.10 23.41 -3.39
CA ASP A 175 13.48 22.18 -4.10
C ASP A 175 12.62 20.98 -3.65
N LEU A 176 12.27 20.88 -2.36
CA LEU A 176 11.42 19.79 -1.87
C LEU A 176 9.97 19.99 -2.31
N LEU A 177 9.48 21.22 -2.41
CA LEU A 177 8.12 21.49 -2.93
C LEU A 177 8.02 21.06 -4.40
N ASP A 178 9.05 21.29 -5.19
CA ASP A 178 9.08 20.86 -6.59
C ASP A 178 9.26 19.34 -6.74
N MET A 179 10.06 18.73 -5.86
CA MET A 179 10.13 17.27 -5.75
C MET A 179 8.78 16.66 -5.36
N ALA A 180 8.10 17.19 -4.35
CA ALA A 180 6.80 16.68 -3.88
C ALA A 180 5.73 16.75 -4.99
N LYS A 181 5.65 17.85 -5.75
CA LYS A 181 4.78 17.94 -6.94
C LYS A 181 5.13 16.87 -7.98
N SER A 182 6.43 16.66 -8.21
CA SER A 182 6.91 15.67 -9.17
C SER A 182 6.55 14.26 -8.74
N MET A 183 6.72 13.93 -7.46
CA MET A 183 6.34 12.64 -6.85
C MET A 183 4.84 12.38 -6.95
N VAL A 184 3.98 13.37 -6.61
CA VAL A 184 2.53 13.24 -6.78
C VAL A 184 2.19 12.86 -8.21
N LYS A 185 2.83 13.52 -9.19
CA LYS A 185 2.60 13.25 -10.61
C LYS A 185 3.11 11.87 -11.03
N SER A 186 4.37 11.53 -10.75
CA SER A 186 4.99 10.27 -11.18
C SER A 186 4.27 9.06 -10.56
N GLN A 187 4.01 9.10 -9.27
CA GLN A 187 3.37 7.98 -8.57
C GLN A 187 1.89 7.83 -8.94
N THR A 188 1.18 8.92 -9.22
CA THR A 188 -0.19 8.83 -9.80
C THR A 188 -0.17 8.12 -11.16
N MET A 189 0.82 8.38 -12.01
CA MET A 189 0.93 7.69 -13.30
C MET A 189 1.19 6.19 -13.12
N GLU A 190 2.07 5.82 -12.20
CA GLU A 190 2.39 4.41 -11.95
C GLU A 190 1.24 3.66 -11.25
N ILE A 191 0.49 4.30 -10.34
CA ILE A 191 -0.77 3.77 -9.79
C ILE A 191 -1.72 3.38 -10.92
N ASN A 192 -1.90 4.27 -11.90
CA ASN A 192 -2.79 4.00 -13.04
C ASN A 192 -2.27 2.85 -13.93
N GLU A 193 -0.95 2.74 -14.09
CA GLU A 193 -0.32 1.65 -14.85
C GLU A 193 -0.53 0.29 -14.14
N LEU A 194 -0.27 0.22 -12.84
CA LEU A 194 -0.47 -0.99 -12.03
C LEU A 194 -1.95 -1.38 -11.94
N ALA A 195 -2.85 -0.41 -11.75
CA ALA A 195 -4.29 -0.65 -11.72
C ALA A 195 -4.79 -1.18 -13.08
N SER A 196 -4.31 -0.61 -14.18
CA SER A 196 -4.61 -1.09 -15.53
C SER A 196 -4.11 -2.52 -15.73
N TRP A 197 -2.91 -2.83 -15.22
CA TRP A 197 -2.36 -4.18 -15.27
C TRP A 197 -3.22 -5.17 -14.49
N LEU A 198 -3.67 -4.83 -13.28
CA LEU A 198 -4.57 -5.69 -12.47
C LEU A 198 -5.90 -5.96 -13.17
N ILE A 199 -6.48 -4.96 -13.84
CA ILE A 199 -7.72 -5.11 -14.61
C ILE A 199 -7.52 -6.05 -15.80
N ALA A 200 -6.41 -5.91 -16.53
CA ALA A 200 -6.08 -6.73 -17.68
C ALA A 200 -5.70 -8.17 -17.30
N ASN A 201 -5.10 -8.35 -16.12
CA ASN A 201 -4.59 -9.62 -15.61
C ASN A 201 -5.37 -10.08 -14.38
N LYS A 202 -6.72 -10.10 -14.50
CA LYS A 202 -7.62 -10.49 -13.40
C LYS A 202 -7.11 -11.75 -12.70
N ARG A 203 -7.20 -11.73 -11.36
CA ARG A 203 -6.91 -12.88 -10.50
C ARG A 203 -7.63 -14.10 -11.07
N LYS A 204 -6.84 -15.08 -11.51
CA LYS A 204 -7.42 -16.33 -11.97
C LYS A 204 -7.98 -17.07 -10.74
N PRO A 205 -9.18 -17.64 -10.85
CA PRO A 205 -9.68 -18.59 -9.85
C PRO A 205 -8.70 -19.75 -9.69
#